data_AF-A0A8R2D170-F1
#
_entry.id   AF-A0A8R2D170-F1
#
_cell.length_a   1.000
_cell.length_b   1.000
_cell.length_c   1.000
_cell.angle_alpha   90.00
_cell.angle_beta   90.00
_cell.angle_gamma   90.00
#
_symmetry.space_group_name_H-M   'P 1'
#
loop_
_entity.id
_entity.type
_entity.pdbx_description
1 polymer ?
#
loop_
_entity_poly.entity_id
_entity_poly.type
_entity_poly.pdbx_seq_one_letter_code
_entity_poly.pdbx_strand_id
1 'polypeptide(L)'
;MKEEFQAFPEMVCADATYKLVDLRIPLYVLLIEDGNGQSEIAALGLLVNEQRDTLQWFFNKFKECNPACSNTRVFITDKDMKERSVIKSLFPTSRLVICLFHTLRTFNREITCEKLGITPAERYNSKKLMEQLCYCKNEKEDTYPFLSQNVLCEELA
;
A
#
# COMPACT_ATOMS: atom_id res chain seq x y z
N MET A 1 16.89 11.94 2.20
CA MET A 1 16.41 10.60 2.62
C MET A 1 16.33 10.48 4.14
N LYS A 2 17.46 10.39 4.88
CA LYS A 2 17.40 10.21 6.35
C LYS A 2 16.78 11.39 7.10
N GLU A 3 17.15 12.62 6.74
CA GLU A 3 16.65 13.83 7.40
C GLU A 3 15.15 14.01 7.20
N GLU A 4 14.66 13.83 5.96
CA GLU A 4 13.23 13.89 5.65
C GLU A 4 12.44 12.83 6.42
N PHE A 5 12.89 11.58 6.41
CA PHE A 5 12.24 10.53 7.18
C PHE A 5 12.29 10.76 8.68
N GLN A 6 13.36 11.39 9.19
CA GLN A 6 13.45 11.75 10.59
C GLN A 6 12.44 12.84 10.97
N ALA A 7 12.13 13.77 10.06
CA ALA A 7 11.14 14.82 10.27
C ALA A 7 9.70 14.30 10.12
N PHE A 8 9.44 13.38 9.19
CA PHE A 8 8.11 12.88 8.85
C PHE A 8 8.03 11.33 8.80
N PRO A 9 8.22 10.63 9.93
CA PRO A 9 8.31 9.17 9.97
C PRO A 9 6.97 8.43 9.98
N GLU A 10 5.84 9.14 10.10
CA GLU A 10 4.55 8.59 10.52
C GLU A 10 3.93 7.63 9.50
N MET A 11 4.16 7.87 8.21
CA MET A 11 3.58 7.12 7.11
C MET A 11 4.67 6.75 6.10
N VAL A 12 4.68 5.48 5.68
CA VAL A 12 5.58 4.98 4.63
C VAL A 12 4.77 4.27 3.56
N CYS A 13 4.87 4.75 2.33
CA CYS A 13 4.45 4.02 1.14
C CYS A 13 5.60 3.11 0.69
N ALA A 14 5.33 1.83 0.49
CA ALA A 14 6.30 0.85 0.04
C ALA A 14 5.81 0.19 -1.24
N ASP A 15 6.64 0.23 -2.28
CA ASP A 15 6.33 -0.38 -3.57
C ASP A 15 7.59 -0.89 -4.26
N ALA A 16 7.43 -1.91 -5.10
CA ALA A 16 8.49 -2.48 -5.90
C ALA A 16 8.21 -2.28 -7.39
N THR A 17 9.20 -1.72 -8.08
CA THR A 17 9.13 -1.52 -9.52
C THR A 17 9.97 -2.57 -10.23
N TYR A 18 9.35 -3.27 -11.18
CA TYR A 18 10.01 -4.24 -12.03
C TYR A 18 10.34 -3.66 -13.40
N LYS A 19 11.38 -4.21 -14.04
CA LYS A 19 11.75 -3.95 -15.45
C LYS A 19 12.27 -2.55 -15.76
N LEU A 20 12.70 -1.79 -14.75
CA LEU A 20 13.39 -0.50 -14.98
C LEU A 20 14.86 -0.66 -15.38
N VAL A 21 15.44 -1.84 -15.13
CA VAL A 21 16.83 -2.16 -15.46
C VAL A 21 16.91 -3.44 -16.29
N ASP A 22 17.87 -3.52 -17.23
CA ASP A 22 18.07 -4.67 -18.13
C ASP A 22 18.26 -5.99 -17.38
N LEU A 23 18.77 -5.90 -16.15
CA LEU A 23 19.00 -7.03 -15.24
C LEU A 23 17.72 -7.63 -14.67
N ARG A 24 16.54 -7.02 -14.88
CA ARG A 24 15.22 -7.47 -14.38
C ARG A 24 15.17 -7.69 -12.86
N ILE A 25 16.00 -6.96 -12.12
CA ILE A 25 15.96 -6.94 -10.66
C ILE A 25 14.92 -5.91 -10.17
N PRO A 26 14.21 -6.20 -9.07
CA PRO A 26 13.29 -5.25 -8.46
C PRO A 26 14.01 -4.06 -7.83
N LEU A 27 13.56 -2.85 -8.16
CA LEU A 27 13.89 -1.62 -7.44
C LEU A 27 12.76 -1.33 -6.47
N TYR A 28 13.07 -1.44 -5.19
CA TYR A 28 12.17 -1.19 -4.09
C TYR A 28 12.30 0.25 -3.61
N VAL A 29 11.18 0.93 -3.42
CA VAL A 29 11.11 2.36 -3.06
C VAL A 29 10.25 2.53 -1.81
N LEU A 30 10.80 3.19 -0.81
CA LEU A 30 10.05 3.69 0.34
C LEU A 30 9.87 5.20 0.20
N LEU A 31 8.62 5.63 0.10
CA LEU A 31 8.22 7.03 0.03
C LEU A 31 7.53 7.45 1.33
N ILE A 32 7.67 8.73 1.66
CA ILE A 32 6.93 9.41 2.72
C ILE A 32 6.30 10.68 2.17
N GLU A 33 5.53 11.37 3.01
CA GLU A 33 4.96 12.67 2.70
C GLU A 33 5.50 13.70 3.69
N ASP A 34 6.04 14.81 3.19
CA ASP A 34 6.54 15.91 4.01
C ASP A 34 5.40 16.81 4.55
N GLY A 35 5.74 17.81 5.35
CA GLY A 35 4.77 18.77 5.89
C GLY A 35 4.06 19.64 4.84
N ASN A 36 4.52 19.65 3.58
CA ASN A 36 3.89 20.36 2.46
C ASN A 36 3.04 19.43 1.58
N GLY A 37 2.90 18.15 1.94
CA GLY A 37 2.20 17.16 1.14
C GLY A 37 2.99 16.66 -0.07
N GLN A 38 4.31 16.87 -0.10
CA GLN A 38 5.19 16.41 -1.18
C GLN A 38 5.73 15.02 -0.86
N SER A 39 5.84 14.17 -1.88
CA SER A 39 6.39 12.84 -1.73
C SER A 39 7.92 12.87 -1.70
N GLU A 40 8.52 12.33 -0.64
CA GLU A 40 9.96 12.26 -0.45
C GLU A 40 10.44 10.82 -0.39
N ILE A 41 11.65 10.56 -0.88
CA ILE A 41 12.26 9.22 -0.83
C ILE A 41 12.90 9.01 0.55
N ALA A 42 12.39 8.04 1.30
CA ALA A 42 12.97 7.60 2.57
C ALA A 42 14.04 6.52 2.38
N ALA A 43 13.85 5.61 1.42
CA ALA A 43 14.85 4.60 1.08
C ALA A 43 14.68 4.03 -0.33
N LEU A 44 15.78 3.52 -0.88
CA LEU A 44 15.83 2.75 -2.11
C LEU A 44 16.57 1.44 -1.86
N GLY A 45 16.08 0.34 -2.45
CA GLY A 45 16.70 -0.96 -2.37
C GLY A 45 16.71 -1.65 -3.73
N LEU A 46 17.90 -1.95 -4.26
CA LEU A 46 18.03 -2.87 -5.39
C LEU A 46 18.10 -4.29 -4.85
N LEU A 47 17.02 -5.04 -5.03
CA LEU A 47 16.85 -6.36 -4.43
C LEU A 47 17.05 -7.45 -5.48
N VAL A 48 17.65 -8.57 -5.09
CA VAL A 48 17.86 -9.72 -6.01
C VAL A 48 16.54 -10.43 -6.34
N ASN A 49 15.56 -10.35 -5.44
CA ASN A 49 14.21 -10.86 -5.58
C ASN A 49 13.32 -10.29 -4.44
N GLU A 50 12.02 -10.58 -4.49
CA GLU A 50 11.04 -10.22 -3.44
C GLU A 50 10.67 -11.43 -2.58
N GLN A 51 11.63 -12.31 -2.27
CA GLN A 51 11.42 -13.34 -1.27
C GLN A 51 11.57 -12.79 0.14
N ARG A 52 10.99 -13.52 1.09
CA ARG A 52 10.91 -13.13 2.51
C ARG A 52 12.25 -12.66 3.08
N ASP A 53 13.32 -13.42 2.86
CA ASP A 53 14.64 -13.12 3.44
C ASP A 53 15.24 -11.82 2.88
N THR A 54 15.06 -11.58 1.58
CA THR A 54 15.55 -10.36 0.92
C THR A 54 14.76 -9.13 1.38
N LEU A 55 13.43 -9.24 1.47
CA LEU A 55 12.59 -8.18 2.02
C LEU A 55 12.92 -7.92 3.50
N GLN A 56 13.08 -8.97 4.29
CA GLN A 56 13.40 -8.85 5.71
C GLN A 56 14.77 -8.19 5.92
N TRP A 57 15.76 -8.53 5.11
CA TRP A 57 17.05 -7.84 5.11
C TRP A 57 16.88 -6.35 4.78
N PHE A 58 16.13 -6.02 3.73
CA PHE A 58 15.91 -4.63 3.31
C PHE A 58 15.23 -3.79 4.40
N PHE A 59 14.12 -4.26 4.96
CA PHE A 59 13.40 -3.54 6.00
C PHE A 59 14.18 -3.45 7.32
N ASN A 60 14.99 -4.45 7.67
CA ASN A 60 15.91 -4.34 8.80
C ASN A 60 16.99 -3.27 8.54
N LYS A 61 17.58 -3.24 7.35
CA LYS A 61 18.53 -2.18 6.98
C LYS A 61 17.92 -0.80 6.99
N PHE A 62 16.67 -0.68 6.55
CA PHE A 62 15.92 0.57 6.69
C PHE A 62 15.80 0.98 8.16
N LYS A 63 15.42 0.06 9.05
CA LYS A 63 15.28 0.26 10.50
C LYS A 63 16.60 0.70 11.16
N GLU A 64 17.69 -0.02 10.87
CA GLU A 64 19.04 0.28 11.38
C GLU A 64 19.51 1.67 10.92
N CYS A 65 19.20 2.04 9.68
CA CYS A 65 19.61 3.32 9.12
C CYS A 65 18.78 4.50 9.63
N ASN A 66 17.55 4.26 10.10
CA ASN A 66 16.57 5.29 10.40
C ASN A 66 15.93 5.08 11.78
N PRO A 67 16.55 5.58 12.86
CA PRO A 67 16.02 5.40 14.22
C PRO A 67 14.59 5.92 14.42
N ALA A 68 14.17 6.93 13.65
CA ALA A 68 12.81 7.48 13.66
C ALA A 68 11.72 6.47 13.25
N CYS A 69 12.09 5.31 12.70
CA CYS A 69 11.16 4.26 12.30
C CYS A 69 10.28 3.71 13.45
N SER A 70 10.69 3.93 14.71
CA SER A 70 9.84 3.62 15.87
C SER A 70 8.53 4.43 15.88
N ASN A 71 8.52 5.57 15.19
CA ASN A 71 7.37 6.47 15.08
C ASN A 71 6.51 6.17 13.85
N THR A 72 6.87 5.18 13.03
CA THR A 72 6.06 4.81 11.86
C THR A 72 4.77 4.16 12.29
N ARG A 73 3.65 4.80 11.96
CA ARG A 73 2.30 4.39 12.37
C ARG A 73 1.61 3.59 11.29
N VAL A 74 1.88 3.89 10.02
CA VAL A 74 1.20 3.28 8.88
C VAL A 74 2.18 2.94 7.77
N PHE A 75 2.06 1.72 7.25
CA PHE A 75 2.63 1.34 5.96
C PHE A 75 1.51 1.20 4.93
N ILE A 76 1.67 1.84 3.78
CA ILE A 76 0.80 1.72 2.62
C ILE A 76 1.54 0.85 1.60
N THR A 77 0.94 -0.27 1.22
CA THR A 77 1.58 -1.35 0.43
C THR A 77 0.63 -1.87 -0.64
N ASP A 78 1.13 -2.58 -1.66
CA ASP A 78 0.24 -3.41 -2.48
C ASP A 78 -0.25 -4.65 -1.68
N LYS A 79 -1.05 -5.51 -2.29
CA LYS A 79 -1.61 -6.73 -1.68
C LYS A 79 -0.58 -7.87 -1.54
N ASP A 80 0.72 -7.65 -1.72
CA ASP A 80 1.70 -8.74 -1.60
C ASP A 80 1.76 -9.24 -0.14
N MET A 81 1.20 -10.42 0.10
CA MET A 81 1.12 -11.01 1.43
C MET A 81 2.50 -11.33 2.03
N LYS A 82 3.52 -11.59 1.20
CA LYS A 82 4.88 -11.85 1.69
C LYS A 82 5.49 -10.57 2.25
N GLU A 83 5.42 -9.49 1.47
CA GLU A 83 5.86 -8.15 1.88
C GLU A 83 5.13 -7.71 3.16
N ARG A 84 3.80 -7.77 3.14
CA ARG A 84 2.96 -7.40 4.28
C ARG A 84 3.29 -8.23 5.53
N SER A 85 3.53 -9.54 5.38
CA SER A 85 3.96 -10.41 6.48
C SER A 85 5.32 -9.99 7.06
N VAL A 86 6.29 -9.67 6.20
CA VAL A 86 7.61 -9.19 6.64
C VAL A 86 7.49 -7.86 7.39
N ILE A 87 6.78 -6.88 6.81
CA ILE A 87 6.59 -5.58 7.46
C ILE A 87 5.90 -5.75 8.81
N LYS A 88 4.83 -6.56 8.88
CA LYS A 88 4.11 -6.79 10.15
C LYS A 88 4.99 -7.44 11.21
N SER A 89 5.91 -8.32 10.82
CA SER A 89 6.85 -8.94 11.75
C SER A 89 7.88 -7.96 12.31
N LEU A 90 8.33 -6.97 11.52
CA LEU A 90 9.37 -6.02 11.89
C LEU A 90 8.82 -4.74 12.55
N PHE A 91 7.58 -4.39 12.22
CA PHE A 91 6.84 -3.20 12.66
C PHE A 91 5.46 -3.62 13.21
N PRO A 92 5.41 -4.39 14.32
CA PRO A 92 4.16 -4.98 14.81
C PRO A 92 3.12 -3.94 15.25
N THR A 93 3.57 -2.76 15.69
CA THR A 93 2.71 -1.65 16.13
C THR A 93 2.14 -0.84 14.97
N SER A 94 2.77 -0.88 13.80
CA SER A 94 2.30 -0.17 12.61
C SER A 94 1.09 -0.86 11.99
N ARG A 95 0.18 -0.06 11.44
CA ARG A 95 -0.96 -0.53 10.65
C ARG A 95 -0.52 -0.73 9.21
N LEU A 96 -1.09 -1.75 8.55
CA LEU A 96 -0.86 -2.04 7.14
C LEU A 96 -2.11 -1.73 6.33
N VAL A 97 -2.04 -0.71 5.49
CA VAL A 97 -3.12 -0.28 4.62
C VAL A 97 -2.79 -0.72 3.19
N ILE A 98 -3.81 -1.21 2.46
CA ILE A 98 -3.66 -1.53 1.04
C ILE A 98 -3.75 -0.22 0.25
N CYS A 99 -2.80 -0.02 -0.65
CA CYS A 99 -2.71 1.17 -1.49
C CYS A 99 -3.99 1.37 -2.31
N LEU A 100 -4.62 2.53 -2.16
CA LEU A 100 -5.86 2.86 -2.84
C LEU A 100 -5.71 2.81 -4.38
N PHE A 101 -4.56 3.25 -4.90
CA PHE A 101 -4.27 3.17 -6.33
C PHE A 101 -4.31 1.73 -6.84
N HIS A 102 -3.63 0.81 -6.16
CA HIS A 102 -3.60 -0.60 -6.52
C HIS A 102 -4.98 -1.27 -6.36
N THR A 103 -5.74 -0.90 -5.32
CA THR A 103 -7.12 -1.33 -5.12
C THR A 103 -8.01 -0.93 -6.30
N LEU A 104 -8.07 0.36 -6.64
CA LEU A 104 -8.90 0.86 -7.75
C LEU A 104 -8.47 0.29 -9.09
N ARG A 105 -7.16 0.16 -9.35
CA ARG A 105 -6.63 -0.44 -10.57
C ARG A 105 -7.05 -1.91 -10.70
N THR A 106 -6.90 -2.68 -9.63
CA THR A 106 -7.28 -4.09 -9.61
C THR A 106 -8.78 -4.25 -9.78
N PHE A 107 -9.58 -3.51 -9.03
CA PHE A 107 -11.03 -3.52 -9.14
C PHE A 107 -11.49 -3.26 -10.58
N ASN A 108 -10.93 -2.23 -11.22
CA ASN A 108 -11.25 -1.88 -12.61
C ASN A 108 -10.89 -2.97 -13.62
N ARG A 109 -9.84 -3.75 -13.37
CA ARG A 109 -9.39 -4.86 -14.21
C ARG A 109 -10.25 -6.13 -14.04
N GLU A 110 -10.76 -6.36 -12.83
CA GLU A 110 -11.57 -7.54 -12.53
C GLU A 110 -13.07 -7.33 -12.83
N ILE A 111 -13.59 -6.11 -12.66
CA ILE A 111 -15.00 -5.80 -12.94
C ILE A 111 -15.27 -5.65 -14.46
N THR A 112 -15.48 -6.78 -15.13
CA THR A 112 -15.77 -6.84 -16.56
C THR A 112 -17.04 -7.65 -16.83
N CYS A 113 -17.76 -7.29 -17.90
CA CYS A 113 -18.99 -7.98 -18.31
C CYS A 113 -18.72 -9.46 -18.61
N GLU A 114 -17.60 -9.77 -19.26
CA GLU A 114 -17.22 -11.14 -19.63
C GLU A 114 -16.90 -12.01 -18.42
N LYS A 115 -16.05 -11.53 -17.49
CA LYS A 115 -15.64 -12.32 -16.32
C LYS A 115 -16.80 -12.57 -15.35
N LEU A 116 -17.71 -11.60 -15.22
CA LEU A 116 -18.73 -11.60 -14.16
C LEU A 116 -20.15 -11.83 -14.67
N GLY A 117 -20.36 -11.90 -16.00
CA GLY A 117 -21.69 -12.06 -16.59
C GLY A 117 -22.62 -10.87 -16.35
N ILE A 118 -22.08 -9.68 -16.10
CA ILE A 118 -22.84 -8.46 -15.78
C ILE A 118 -23.07 -7.57 -17.00
N THR A 119 -24.14 -6.79 -16.97
CA THR A 119 -24.44 -5.78 -17.99
C THR A 119 -23.46 -4.59 -17.94
N PRO A 120 -23.32 -3.82 -19.03
CA PRO A 120 -22.53 -2.59 -19.01
C PRO A 120 -23.01 -1.56 -17.97
N ALA A 121 -24.32 -1.49 -17.72
CA ALA A 121 -24.90 -0.59 -16.72
C ALA A 121 -24.51 -0.99 -15.29
N GLU A 122 -24.60 -2.29 -14.96
CA GLU A 122 -24.15 -2.81 -13.67
C GLU A 122 -22.65 -2.58 -13.46
N ARG A 123 -21.83 -2.85 -14.48
CA ARG A 123 -20.39 -2.57 -14.43
C ARG A 123 -20.09 -1.09 -14.14
N TYR A 124 -20.78 -0.18 -14.83
CA TYR A 124 -20.64 1.26 -14.60
C TYR A 124 -21.03 1.63 -13.17
N ASN A 125 -22.17 1.13 -12.70
CA ASN A 125 -22.64 1.38 -11.34
C ASN A 125 -21.66 0.84 -10.30
N SER A 126 -21.14 -0.39 -10.45
CA SER A 126 -20.14 -0.96 -9.53
C SER A 126 -18.87 -0.12 -9.44
N LYS A 127 -18.38 0.41 -10.56
CA LYS A 127 -17.20 1.30 -10.58
C LYS A 127 -17.47 2.61 -9.86
N LYS A 128 -18.60 3.24 -10.17
CA LYS A 128 -19.03 4.48 -9.52
C LYS A 128 -19.18 4.31 -8.01
N LEU A 129 -19.79 3.22 -7.57
CA LEU A 129 -19.95 2.89 -6.16
C LEU A 129 -18.61 2.70 -5.47
N MET A 130 -17.68 1.95 -6.09
CA MET A 130 -16.33 1.77 -5.53
C MET A 130 -15.59 3.11 -5.38
N GLU A 131 -15.66 3.99 -6.39
CA GLU A 131 -15.06 5.33 -6.28
C GLU A 131 -15.70 6.15 -5.15
N GLN A 132 -17.02 6.13 -5.02
CA GLN A 132 -17.72 6.83 -3.95
C GLN A 132 -17.32 6.31 -2.56
N LEU A 133 -17.18 4.99 -2.41
CA LEU A 133 -16.71 4.37 -1.17
C LEU A 133 -15.30 4.80 -0.81
N CYS A 134 -14.38 4.80 -1.78
CA CYS A 134 -12.98 5.13 -1.56
C CYS A 134 -12.74 6.60 -1.18
N TYR A 135 -13.59 7.52 -1.63
CA TYR A 135 -13.45 8.95 -1.40
C TYR A 135 -14.52 9.54 -0.45
N CYS A 136 -15.30 8.70 0.23
CA CYS A 136 -16.24 9.17 1.24
C CYS A 136 -15.49 9.79 2.43
N LYS A 137 -16.04 10.87 3.03
CA LYS A 137 -15.38 11.59 4.12
C LYS A 137 -15.50 10.88 5.47
N ASN A 138 -16.56 10.08 5.64
CA ASN A 138 -16.87 9.36 6.86
C ASN A 138 -17.88 8.25 6.57
N GLU A 139 -17.98 7.30 7.50
CA GLU A 139 -18.90 6.16 7.44
C GLU A 139 -20.40 6.57 7.39
N LYS A 140 -20.75 7.81 7.75
CA LYS A 140 -22.14 8.30 7.73
C LYS A 140 -22.56 8.91 6.40
N GLU A 141 -21.60 9.44 5.64
CA GLU A 141 -21.78 9.91 4.26
C GLU A 141 -21.65 8.77 3.25
N ASP A 142 -21.11 7.63 3.67
CA ASP A 142 -21.16 6.39 2.91
C ASP A 142 -22.63 5.98 2.72
N THR A 143 -23.07 5.97 1.47
CA THR A 143 -24.44 5.63 1.11
C THR A 143 -24.70 4.11 1.20
N TYR A 144 -23.66 3.31 1.48
CA TYR A 144 -23.70 1.84 1.55
C TYR A 144 -22.91 1.29 2.76
N PRO A 145 -23.39 1.55 4.00
CA PRO A 145 -22.68 1.21 5.25
C PRO A 145 -22.34 -0.28 5.44
N PHE A 146 -22.98 -1.19 4.69
CA PHE A 146 -22.66 -2.62 4.72
C PHE A 146 -21.32 -2.95 4.06
N LEU A 147 -20.86 -2.14 3.10
CA LEU A 147 -19.61 -2.38 2.37
C LEU A 147 -18.38 -1.86 3.11
N SER A 148 -18.50 -0.74 3.84
CA SER A 148 -17.39 -0.17 4.62
C SER A 148 -17.00 -1.01 5.84
N GLN A 149 -17.96 -1.66 6.50
CA GLN A 149 -17.68 -2.52 7.66
C GLN A 149 -16.84 -3.76 7.31
N ASN A 150 -16.98 -4.31 6.11
CA ASN A 150 -16.27 -5.54 5.71
C ASN A 150 -14.94 -5.28 4.97
N VAL A 151 -14.78 -4.13 4.32
CA VAL A 151 -13.54 -3.80 3.56
C VAL A 151 -12.41 -3.28 4.47
N LEU A 152 -12.73 -2.73 5.64
CA LEU A 152 -11.74 -2.15 6.56
C LEU A 152 -11.45 -2.99 7.82
N CYS A 153 -12.29 -3.98 8.16
CA CYS A 153 -12.19 -4.70 9.45
C CYS A 153 -12.01 -6.23 9.36
N GLU A 154 -12.18 -6.90 8.22
CA GLU A 154 -12.16 -8.37 8.17
C GLU A 154 -10.99 -8.99 7.40
N GLU A 155 -9.75 -8.69 7.78
CA GLU A 155 -8.60 -9.62 7.63
C GLU A 155 -7.61 -9.47 8.80
N LEU A 156 -8.14 -9.44 10.03
CA LEU A 156 -7.36 -9.53 11.29
C LEU A 156 -7.90 -10.65 12.20
N ALA A 157 -7.99 -11.86 11.65
CA ALA A 157 -8.01 -13.10 12.42
C ALA A 157 -6.86 -14.00 11.95
#